data_AF-A0A2V8RBV7-F1
#
_entry.id   AF-A0A2V8RBV7-F1
#
_cell.length_a   1.000
_cell.length_b   1.000
_cell.length_c   1.000
_cell.angle_alpha   90.00
_cell.angle_beta   90.00
_cell.angle_gamma   90.00
#
_symmetry.space_group_name_H-M   'P 1'
#
loop_
_entity.id
_entity.type
_entity.pdbx_description
1 polymer ?
#
loop_
_entity_poly.entity_id
_entity_poly.type
_entity_poly.pdbx_seq_one_letter_code
_entity_poly.pdbx_strand_id
1 'polypeptide(L)'
;MTSQSPFRHYARVMQHFASTRALEVFALQASPILGSFLGGFSLERRGVIRLGLLLLGSLALTAHVFVFNDWAGHSSDIRDPRRATLVFARRGIGRRQVARVAIALLIFANVAFAAVGSPAILLGAVIAALSLLYSCSPSFGKSTPIVASINHLLGGALHFLLGYTLSRALDASGLVISLFFGLVFAGGHLNQEVRDYEGDLLNGIRTSAVVFGCRRTFLASLCTFTAAYAILASLAALGILPRLLLWSTIVWPLHVAWSLRALQRGLGFETALWMQRRYRLLFAFIGLAMLAR
;
A
#
# COMPACT_ATOMS: atom_id res chain seq x y z
N MET A 1 -1.04 -10.01 -43.04
CA MET A 1 -0.84 -9.89 -41.58
C MET A 1 -1.62 -8.68 -41.07
N THR A 2 -2.79 -8.89 -40.46
CA THR A 2 -3.61 -7.79 -39.94
C THR A 2 -2.97 -7.21 -38.68
N SER A 3 -2.44 -6.00 -38.79
CA SER A 3 -1.98 -5.18 -37.66
C SER A 3 -3.09 -5.08 -36.62
N GLN A 4 -2.90 -5.71 -35.45
CA GLN A 4 -3.82 -5.54 -34.34
C GLN A 4 -3.77 -4.07 -33.90
N SER A 5 -4.94 -3.43 -33.80
CA SER A 5 -5.03 -2.04 -33.36
C SER A 5 -4.27 -1.82 -32.04
N PRO A 6 -3.46 -0.74 -31.92
CA PRO A 6 -2.78 -0.37 -30.69
C PRO A 6 -3.70 -0.36 -29.46
N PHE A 7 -4.97 0.01 -29.65
CA PHE A 7 -5.98 0.03 -28.60
C PHE A 7 -6.23 -1.35 -27.98
N ARG A 8 -6.32 -2.40 -28.80
CA ARG A 8 -6.50 -3.79 -28.33
C ARG A 8 -5.30 -4.28 -27.53
N HIS A 9 -4.11 -3.75 -27.76
CA HIS A 9 -2.94 -4.06 -26.95
C HIS A 9 -3.03 -3.41 -25.57
N TYR A 10 -3.35 -2.13 -25.48
CA TYR A 10 -3.50 -1.43 -24.20
C TYR A 10 -4.64 -1.99 -23.35
N ALA A 11 -5.78 -2.33 -23.96
CA ALA A 11 -6.89 -2.98 -23.27
C ALA A 11 -6.47 -4.29 -22.60
N ARG A 12 -5.66 -5.12 -23.27
CA ARG A 12 -5.12 -6.36 -22.69
C ARG A 12 -4.19 -6.11 -21.51
N VAL A 13 -3.34 -5.07 -21.58
CA VAL A 13 -2.47 -4.68 -20.45
C VAL A 13 -3.33 -4.28 -19.26
N MET A 14 -4.32 -3.41 -19.46
CA MET A 14 -5.21 -2.95 -18.39
C MET A 14 -6.02 -4.10 -17.80
N GLN A 15 -6.57 -5.00 -18.62
CA GLN A 15 -7.30 -6.18 -18.15
C GLN A 15 -6.41 -7.09 -17.31
N HIS A 16 -5.16 -7.29 -17.73
CA HIS A 16 -4.20 -8.09 -16.97
C HIS A 16 -3.96 -7.49 -15.58
N PHE A 17 -3.60 -6.21 -15.49
CA PHE A 17 -3.33 -5.57 -14.19
C PHE A 17 -4.58 -5.40 -13.34
N ALA A 18 -5.75 -5.19 -13.94
CA ALA A 18 -7.00 -5.23 -13.20
C ALA A 18 -7.22 -6.62 -12.57
N SER A 19 -6.93 -7.71 -13.28
CA SER A 19 -7.10 -9.06 -12.74
C SER A 19 -6.09 -9.43 -11.63
N THR A 20 -4.91 -8.80 -11.60
CA THR A 20 -3.82 -9.18 -10.68
C THR A 20 -3.58 -8.18 -9.55
N ARG A 21 -4.02 -6.92 -9.69
CA ARG A 21 -3.68 -5.81 -8.78
C ARG A 21 -4.88 -4.99 -8.31
N ALA A 22 -6.08 -5.20 -8.86
CA ALA A 22 -7.23 -4.33 -8.52
C ALA A 22 -7.56 -4.36 -7.02
N LEU A 23 -7.51 -5.52 -6.38
CA LEU A 23 -7.81 -5.64 -4.95
C LEU A 23 -6.84 -4.81 -4.10
N GLU A 24 -5.54 -4.85 -4.41
CA GLU A 24 -4.53 -4.05 -3.73
C GLU A 24 -4.71 -2.55 -4.00
N VAL A 25 -4.97 -2.17 -5.25
CA VAL A 25 -5.23 -0.77 -5.64
C VAL A 25 -6.44 -0.21 -4.91
N PHE A 26 -7.55 -0.95 -4.88
CA PHE A 26 -8.78 -0.56 -4.20
C PHE A 26 -8.62 -0.53 -2.68
N ALA A 27 -7.95 -1.51 -2.08
CA ALA A 27 -7.69 -1.53 -0.65
C ALA A 27 -6.91 -0.30 -0.19
N LEU A 28 -5.93 0.15 -0.98
CA LEU A 28 -5.15 1.34 -0.67
C LEU A 28 -5.93 2.65 -0.80
N GLN A 29 -7.09 2.68 -1.46
CA GLN A 29 -7.94 3.88 -1.50
C GLN A 29 -8.62 4.17 -0.16
N ALA A 30 -8.70 3.20 0.75
CA ALA A 30 -9.23 3.44 2.09
C ALA A 30 -8.46 4.56 2.81
N SER A 31 -7.14 4.66 2.62
CA SER A 31 -6.29 5.65 3.29
C SER A 31 -6.58 7.11 2.87
N PRO A 32 -6.57 7.49 1.58
CA PRO A 32 -6.95 8.84 1.17
C PRO A 32 -8.44 9.14 1.42
N ILE A 33 -9.34 8.15 1.36
CA ILE A 33 -10.75 8.34 1.73
C ILE A 33 -10.86 8.73 3.21
N LEU A 34 -10.25 7.95 4.11
CA LEU A 34 -10.23 8.24 5.54
C LEU A 34 -9.52 9.56 5.84
N GLY A 35 -8.43 9.85 5.13
CA GLY A 35 -7.75 11.14 5.16
C GLY A 35 -8.71 12.29 4.86
N SER A 36 -9.45 12.22 3.75
CA SER A 36 -10.39 13.28 3.37
C SER A 36 -11.50 13.49 4.40
N PHE A 37 -12.04 12.39 4.96
CA PHE A 37 -13.08 12.44 5.99
C PHE A 37 -12.56 13.09 7.28
N LEU A 38 -11.41 12.62 7.79
CA LEU A 38 -10.79 13.15 9.01
C LEU A 38 -10.20 14.57 8.82
N GLY A 39 -9.92 14.94 7.58
CA GLY A 39 -9.57 16.31 7.18
C GLY A 39 -10.77 17.26 7.12
N GLY A 40 -12.00 16.80 7.38
CA GLY A 40 -13.19 17.65 7.39
C GLY A 40 -13.80 17.91 6.01
N PHE A 41 -13.75 16.94 5.11
CA PHE A 41 -14.43 17.00 3.81
C PHE A 41 -15.90 17.44 3.93
N SER A 42 -16.32 18.36 3.05
CA SER A 42 -17.70 18.84 2.93
C SER A 42 -18.40 18.28 1.68
N LEU A 43 -19.70 18.01 1.79
CA LEU A 43 -20.55 17.47 0.72
C LEU A 43 -20.99 18.52 -0.32
N GLU A 44 -20.38 19.71 -0.31
CA GLU A 44 -20.66 20.73 -1.31
C GLU A 44 -20.15 20.31 -2.69
N ARG A 45 -20.79 20.79 -3.77
CA ARG A 45 -20.45 20.43 -5.16
C ARG A 45 -18.96 20.53 -5.45
N ARG A 46 -18.31 21.62 -5.03
CA ARG A 46 -16.87 21.84 -5.22
C ARG A 46 -16.04 20.82 -4.44
N GLY A 47 -16.44 20.51 -3.20
CA GLY A 47 -15.81 19.48 -2.38
C GLY A 47 -15.87 18.12 -3.08
N VAL A 48 -17.07 17.69 -3.48
CA VAL A 48 -17.29 16.41 -4.18
C VAL A 48 -16.46 16.30 -5.46
N ILE A 49 -16.39 17.34 -6.28
CA ILE A 49 -15.57 17.35 -7.50
C ILE A 49 -14.09 17.19 -7.16
N ARG A 50 -13.57 17.95 -6.18
CA ARG A 50 -12.15 17.84 -5.77
C ARG A 50 -11.83 16.48 -5.18
N LEU A 51 -12.72 15.90 -4.37
CA LEU A 51 -12.57 14.54 -3.86
C LEU A 51 -12.56 13.52 -5.01
N GLY A 52 -13.49 13.63 -5.97
CA GLY A 52 -13.53 12.77 -7.14
C GLY A 52 -12.23 12.81 -7.95
N LEU A 53 -11.70 14.00 -8.22
CA LEU A 53 -10.41 14.18 -8.89
C LEU A 53 -9.24 13.62 -8.08
N LEU A 54 -9.22 13.85 -6.76
CA LEU A 54 -8.21 13.29 -5.86
C LEU A 54 -8.21 11.75 -5.90
N LEU A 55 -9.39 11.13 -5.82
CA LEU A 55 -9.53 9.67 -5.82
C LEU A 55 -9.18 9.07 -7.18
N LEU A 56 -9.53 9.72 -8.29
CA LEU A 56 -9.10 9.31 -9.64
C LEU A 56 -7.58 9.40 -9.78
N GLY A 57 -6.98 10.49 -9.30
CA GLY A 57 -5.53 10.67 -9.29
C GLY A 57 -4.82 9.62 -8.42
N SER A 58 -5.36 9.37 -7.22
CA SER A 58 -4.87 8.36 -6.28
C SER A 58 -4.95 6.95 -6.86
N LEU A 59 -6.09 6.56 -7.44
CA LEU A 59 -6.27 5.28 -8.12
C LEU A 59 -5.23 5.09 -9.23
N ALA A 60 -5.04 6.09 -10.08
CA ALA A 60 -4.07 6.04 -11.16
C ALA A 60 -2.62 5.99 -10.64
N LEU A 61 -2.31 6.76 -9.59
CA LEU A 61 -0.98 6.74 -8.96
C LEU A 61 -0.69 5.37 -8.35
N THR A 62 -1.61 4.80 -7.56
CA THR A 62 -1.44 3.48 -6.96
C THR A 62 -1.34 2.39 -8.04
N ALA A 63 -2.15 2.47 -9.10
CA ALA A 63 -2.03 1.57 -10.25
C ALA A 63 -0.66 1.71 -10.92
N HIS A 64 -0.16 2.94 -11.13
CA HIS A 64 1.20 3.18 -11.61
C HIS A 64 2.24 2.49 -10.72
N VAL A 65 2.16 2.65 -9.39
CA VAL A 65 3.10 2.03 -8.44
C VAL A 65 3.18 0.52 -8.65
N PHE A 66 2.04 -0.18 -8.73
CA PHE A 66 2.04 -1.64 -8.93
C PHE A 66 2.50 -2.05 -10.34
N VAL A 67 2.00 -1.38 -11.39
CA VAL A 67 2.37 -1.68 -12.79
C VAL A 67 3.87 -1.45 -13.00
N PHE A 68 4.41 -0.37 -12.43
CA PHE A 68 5.83 -0.04 -12.51
C PHE A 68 6.69 -1.03 -11.72
N ASN A 69 6.25 -1.41 -10.51
CA ASN A 69 6.94 -2.44 -9.72
C ASN A 69 7.02 -3.78 -10.48
N ASP A 70 5.93 -4.20 -11.14
CA ASP A 70 5.91 -5.44 -11.92
C ASP A 70 6.79 -5.35 -13.17
N TRP A 71 6.83 -4.17 -13.80
CA TRP A 71 7.73 -3.91 -14.92
C TRP A 71 9.20 -3.99 -14.52
N ALA A 72 9.57 -3.41 -13.37
CA ALA A 72 10.93 -3.41 -12.85
C ALA A 72 11.34 -4.80 -12.31
N GLY A 73 10.43 -5.48 -11.61
CA GLY A 73 10.62 -6.81 -11.01
C GLY A 73 10.46 -8.00 -11.96
N HIS A 74 10.14 -7.74 -13.23
CA HIS A 74 9.78 -8.75 -14.21
C HIS A 74 10.70 -9.98 -14.28
N SER A 75 12.02 -9.77 -14.28
CA SER A 75 13.01 -10.87 -14.36
C SER A 75 13.00 -11.75 -13.11
N SER A 76 12.79 -11.16 -11.93
CA SER A 76 12.66 -11.92 -10.69
C SER A 76 11.33 -12.68 -10.62
N ASP A 77 10.23 -12.07 -11.04
CA ASP A 77 8.90 -12.70 -10.92
C ASP A 77 8.73 -13.91 -11.86
N ILE A 78 9.46 -13.97 -12.99
CA ILE A 78 9.47 -15.15 -13.86
C ILE A 78 10.08 -16.38 -13.18
N ARG A 79 11.04 -16.18 -12.27
CA ARG A 79 11.77 -17.26 -11.61
C ARG A 79 11.05 -17.76 -10.36
N ASP A 80 10.12 -16.98 -9.80
CA ASP A 80 9.29 -17.39 -8.67
C ASP A 80 8.15 -18.31 -9.16
N PRO A 81 8.13 -19.61 -8.76
CA PRO A 81 7.10 -20.55 -9.19
C PRO A 81 5.67 -20.10 -8.83
N ARG A 82 5.49 -19.35 -7.74
CA ARG A 82 4.18 -18.87 -7.28
C ARG A 82 3.67 -17.68 -8.10
N ARG A 83 4.58 -16.91 -8.72
CA ARG A 83 4.24 -15.69 -9.48
C ARG A 83 4.36 -15.87 -10.99
N ALA A 84 5.14 -16.84 -11.47
CA ALA A 84 5.49 -16.99 -12.88
C ALA A 84 4.26 -17.00 -13.82
N THR A 85 3.16 -17.65 -13.43
CA THR A 85 1.91 -17.75 -14.22
C THR A 85 1.12 -16.43 -14.30
N LEU A 86 1.40 -15.51 -13.40
CA LEU A 86 0.78 -14.19 -13.28
C LEU A 86 1.63 -13.09 -13.93
N VAL A 87 2.84 -13.39 -14.42
CA VAL A 87 3.69 -12.40 -15.05
C VAL A 87 3.17 -12.02 -16.44
N PHE A 88 3.07 -10.72 -16.71
CA PHE A 88 2.53 -10.18 -17.97
C PHE A 88 3.21 -10.76 -19.23
N ALA A 89 4.51 -11.06 -19.20
CA ALA A 89 5.19 -11.60 -20.38
C ALA A 89 4.72 -13.02 -20.74
N ARG A 90 4.31 -13.84 -19.76
CA ARG A 90 3.69 -15.15 -20.01
C ARG A 90 2.29 -15.02 -20.62
N ARG A 91 1.69 -13.82 -20.58
CA ARG A 91 0.43 -13.47 -21.24
C ARG A 91 0.63 -12.80 -22.61
N GLY A 92 1.86 -12.83 -23.15
CA GLY A 92 2.19 -12.21 -24.44
C GLY A 92 2.19 -10.68 -24.41
N ILE A 93 2.26 -10.06 -23.22
CA ILE A 93 2.34 -8.62 -23.06
C ILE A 93 3.81 -8.18 -23.08
N GLY A 94 4.14 -7.20 -23.91
CA GLY A 94 5.51 -6.70 -24.05
C GLY A 94 5.90 -5.72 -22.94
N ARG A 95 7.16 -5.77 -22.47
CA ARG A 95 7.70 -4.85 -21.44
C ARG A 95 7.52 -3.37 -21.79
N ARG A 96 7.70 -2.99 -23.06
CA ARG A 96 7.50 -1.62 -23.54
C ARG A 96 6.04 -1.16 -23.41
N GLN A 97 5.07 -2.06 -23.57
CA GLN A 97 3.65 -1.75 -23.41
C GLN A 97 3.33 -1.44 -21.96
N VAL A 98 3.84 -2.26 -21.04
CA VAL A 98 3.69 -2.06 -19.59
C VAL A 98 4.31 -0.72 -19.15
N ALA A 99 5.52 -0.40 -19.62
CA ALA A 99 6.15 0.89 -19.33
C ALA A 99 5.31 2.08 -19.79
N ARG A 100 4.75 2.03 -21.01
CA ARG A 100 3.88 3.09 -21.52
C ARG A 100 2.61 3.24 -20.69
N VAL A 101 2.01 2.14 -20.24
CA VAL A 101 0.83 2.18 -19.35
C VAL A 101 1.20 2.79 -17.99
N ALA A 102 2.32 2.38 -17.40
CA ALA A 102 2.80 2.98 -16.14
C ALA A 102 3.00 4.49 -16.29
N ILE A 103 3.65 4.96 -17.36
CA ILE A 103 3.87 6.38 -17.63
C ILE A 103 2.53 7.12 -17.83
N ALA A 104 1.61 6.56 -18.62
CA ALA A 104 0.30 7.16 -18.85
C ALA A 104 -0.51 7.31 -17.56
N LEU A 105 -0.47 6.31 -16.68
CA LEU A 105 -1.10 6.36 -15.35
C LEU A 105 -0.50 7.46 -14.48
N LEU A 106 0.83 7.62 -14.49
CA LEU A 106 1.51 8.68 -13.73
C LEU A 106 1.15 10.07 -14.26
N ILE A 107 1.12 10.26 -15.58
CA ILE A 107 0.71 11.53 -16.21
C ILE A 107 -0.72 11.85 -15.81
N PHE A 108 -1.64 10.90 -15.94
CA PHE A 108 -3.04 11.09 -15.56
C PHE A 108 -3.19 11.45 -14.08
N ALA A 109 -2.45 10.77 -13.19
CA ALA A 109 -2.45 11.08 -11.76
C ALA A 109 -2.02 12.53 -11.49
N ASN A 110 -0.92 12.99 -12.10
CA ASN A 110 -0.43 14.36 -11.93
C ASN A 110 -1.39 15.41 -12.49
N VAL A 111 -2.04 15.16 -13.63
CA VAL A 111 -3.07 16.05 -14.18
C VAL A 111 -4.27 16.16 -13.22
N ALA A 112 -4.73 15.03 -12.67
CA ALA A 112 -5.81 15.02 -11.69
C ALA A 112 -5.42 15.78 -10.42
N PHE A 113 -4.21 15.57 -9.88
CA PHE A 113 -3.73 16.29 -8.69
C PHE A 113 -3.54 17.78 -8.94
N ALA A 114 -3.12 18.18 -10.14
CA ALA A 114 -3.00 19.59 -10.50
C ALA A 114 -4.35 20.31 -10.44
N ALA A 115 -5.43 19.63 -10.82
CA ALA A 115 -6.79 20.14 -10.69
C ALA A 115 -7.29 20.20 -9.22
N VAL A 116 -6.66 19.47 -8.29
CA VAL A 116 -7.01 19.47 -6.87
C VAL A 116 -6.27 20.58 -6.10
N GLY A 117 -4.97 20.76 -6.36
CA GLY A 117 -4.12 21.78 -5.75
C GLY A 117 -2.67 21.34 -5.51
N SER A 118 -1.80 22.29 -5.16
CA SER A 118 -0.35 22.06 -4.99
C SER A 118 0.03 21.01 -3.94
N PRO A 119 -0.66 20.85 -2.79
CA PRO A 119 -0.33 19.79 -1.84
C PRO A 119 -0.50 18.39 -2.46
N ALA A 120 -1.54 18.19 -3.28
CA ALA A 120 -1.79 16.92 -3.93
C ALA A 120 -0.70 16.57 -4.96
N ILE A 121 -0.23 17.57 -5.74
CA ILE A 121 0.89 17.38 -6.67
C ILE A 121 2.15 16.98 -5.89
N LEU A 122 2.49 17.71 -4.83
CA LEU A 122 3.71 17.47 -4.07
C LEU A 122 3.69 16.08 -3.43
N LEU A 123 2.61 15.73 -2.74
CA LEU A 123 2.45 14.42 -2.11
C LEU A 123 2.44 13.29 -3.15
N GLY A 124 1.73 13.48 -4.27
CA GLY A 124 1.72 12.53 -5.38
C GLY A 124 3.12 12.31 -6.00
N ALA A 125 3.89 13.39 -6.17
CA ALA A 125 5.26 13.33 -6.67
C ALA A 125 6.20 12.60 -5.70
N VAL A 126 6.09 12.86 -4.40
CA VAL A 126 6.88 12.13 -3.38
C VAL A 126 6.52 10.65 -3.37
N ILE A 127 5.23 10.29 -3.45
CA ILE A 127 4.80 8.88 -3.54
C ILE A 127 5.37 8.21 -4.81
N ALA A 128 5.36 8.89 -5.95
CA ALA A 128 5.96 8.39 -7.19
C ALA A 128 7.49 8.26 -7.10
N ALA A 129 8.16 9.17 -6.39
CA ALA A 129 9.59 9.06 -6.13
C ALA A 129 9.90 7.85 -5.23
N LEU A 130 9.11 7.62 -4.18
CA LEU A 130 9.24 6.43 -3.33
C LEU A 130 8.99 5.13 -4.10
N SER A 131 8.04 5.10 -5.05
CA SER A 131 7.82 3.91 -5.88
C SER A 131 8.98 3.62 -6.83
N LEU A 132 9.58 4.66 -7.40
CA LEU A 132 10.80 4.55 -8.21
C LEU A 132 11.97 4.03 -7.39
N LEU A 133 12.22 4.61 -6.21
CA LEU A 133 13.27 4.18 -5.30
C LEU A 133 13.06 2.72 -4.88
N TYR A 134 11.84 2.36 -4.47
CA TYR A 134 11.52 0.99 -4.08
C TYR A 134 11.78 -0.04 -5.20
N SER A 135 11.40 0.31 -6.42
CA SER A 135 11.42 -0.63 -7.56
C SER A 135 12.79 -0.74 -8.22
N CYS A 136 13.57 0.35 -8.24
CA CYS A 136 14.78 0.45 -9.06
C CYS A 136 16.07 0.72 -8.28
N SER A 137 16.00 1.18 -7.02
CA SER A 137 17.20 1.51 -6.27
C SER A 137 17.85 0.28 -5.64
N PRO A 138 19.18 0.10 -5.76
CA PRO A 138 19.89 -0.95 -5.02
C PRO A 138 20.01 -0.63 -3.52
N SER A 139 20.00 0.65 -3.15
CA SER A 139 20.25 1.12 -1.77
C SER A 139 18.98 1.51 -1.03
N PHE A 140 17.89 1.78 -1.74
CA PHE A 140 16.60 2.20 -1.17
C PHE A 140 15.44 1.32 -1.65
N GLY A 141 15.75 0.20 -2.31
CA GLY A 141 14.78 -0.65 -2.98
C GLY A 141 14.26 -1.78 -2.11
N LYS A 142 13.41 -2.61 -2.74
CA LYS A 142 12.88 -3.84 -2.14
C LYS A 142 13.94 -4.81 -1.62
N SER A 143 15.17 -4.73 -2.13
CA SER A 143 16.30 -5.58 -1.73
C SER A 143 17.14 -5.02 -0.58
N THR A 144 16.70 -3.93 0.05
CA THR A 144 17.40 -3.32 1.18
C THR A 144 16.62 -3.58 2.47
N PRO A 145 17.11 -4.45 3.37
CA PRO A 145 16.44 -4.76 4.64
C PRO A 145 16.15 -3.50 5.44
N ILE A 146 15.02 -3.47 6.14
CA ILE A 146 14.53 -2.32 6.93
C ILE A 146 14.12 -1.12 6.06
N VAL A 147 14.96 -0.68 5.14
CA VAL A 147 14.70 0.48 4.27
C VAL A 147 13.46 0.27 3.41
N ALA A 148 13.24 -0.93 2.88
CA ALA A 148 12.01 -1.27 2.17
C ALA A 148 10.75 -1.07 3.03
N SER A 149 10.81 -1.38 4.33
CA SER A 149 9.71 -1.17 5.28
C SER A 149 9.57 0.31 5.69
N ILE A 150 10.67 1.07 5.77
CA ILE A 150 10.63 2.54 5.95
C ILE A 150 9.94 3.19 4.74
N ASN A 151 10.26 2.74 3.53
CA ASN A 151 9.61 3.23 2.32
C ASN A 151 8.09 2.98 2.35
N HIS A 152 7.66 1.82 2.85
CA HIS A 152 6.24 1.54 3.08
C HIS A 152 5.66 2.40 4.21
N LEU A 153 6.38 2.67 5.30
CA LEU A 153 5.93 3.58 6.34
C LEU A 153 5.61 4.96 5.77
N LEU A 154 6.55 5.54 5.03
CA LEU A 154 6.39 6.84 4.38
C LEU A 154 5.26 6.78 3.34
N GLY A 155 5.22 5.74 2.52
CA GLY A 155 4.16 5.55 1.53
C GLY A 155 2.76 5.52 2.16
N GLY A 156 2.57 4.78 3.25
CA GLY A 156 1.28 4.67 3.93
C GLY A 156 0.85 5.99 4.57
N ALA A 157 1.78 6.70 5.20
CA ALA A 157 1.52 8.02 5.76
C ALA A 157 1.15 9.04 4.67
N LEU A 158 1.87 9.06 3.55
CA LEU A 158 1.62 10.00 2.46
C LEU A 158 0.28 9.76 1.76
N HIS A 159 -0.15 8.50 1.58
CA HIS A 159 -1.48 8.21 1.01
C HIS A 159 -2.61 8.74 1.91
N PHE A 160 -2.44 8.67 3.23
CA PHE A 160 -3.39 9.30 4.16
C PHE A 160 -3.38 10.83 4.03
N LEU A 161 -2.18 11.43 4.05
CA LEU A 161 -2.02 12.88 3.95
C LEU A 161 -2.54 13.44 2.62
N LEU A 162 -2.47 12.66 1.55
CA LEU A 162 -3.05 13.02 0.25
C LEU A 162 -4.55 13.28 0.36
N GLY A 163 -5.27 12.46 1.13
CA GLY A 163 -6.66 12.67 1.50
C GLY A 163 -6.86 13.85 2.45
N TYR A 164 -6.11 13.86 3.54
CA TYR A 164 -6.24 14.84 4.62
C TYR A 164 -6.08 16.28 4.15
N THR A 165 -5.09 16.51 3.30
CA THR A 165 -4.75 17.84 2.77
C THR A 165 -5.74 18.39 1.74
N LEU A 166 -6.80 17.63 1.41
CA LEU A 166 -7.88 18.10 0.55
C LEU A 166 -8.62 19.30 1.16
N SER A 167 -8.88 19.24 2.46
CA SER A 167 -9.76 20.16 3.20
C SER A 167 -9.09 20.81 4.40
N ARG A 168 -7.94 20.30 4.86
CA ARG A 168 -7.24 20.79 6.05
C ARG A 168 -5.75 20.94 5.79
N ALA A 169 -5.16 22.04 6.27
CA ALA A 169 -3.71 22.20 6.24
C ALA A 169 -3.03 21.11 7.10
N LEU A 170 -1.77 20.79 6.79
CA LEU A 170 -1.00 19.88 7.63
C LEU A 170 -0.88 20.44 9.05
N ASP A 171 -1.25 19.63 10.02
CA ASP A 171 -1.12 19.93 11.44
C ASP A 171 -0.64 18.70 12.22
N ALA A 172 -0.43 18.85 13.52
CA ALA A 172 0.05 17.77 14.38
C ALA A 172 -0.88 16.55 14.36
N SER A 173 -2.20 16.76 14.35
CA SER A 173 -3.19 15.68 14.31
C SER A 173 -3.08 14.88 13.02
N GLY A 174 -3.04 15.55 11.87
CA GLY A 174 -2.86 14.91 10.56
C GLY A 174 -1.55 14.12 10.48
N LEU A 175 -0.45 14.65 11.02
CA LEU A 175 0.84 13.96 11.05
C LEU A 175 0.81 12.69 11.92
N VAL A 176 0.26 12.76 13.13
CA VAL A 176 0.20 11.59 14.03
C VAL A 176 -0.76 10.52 13.50
N ILE A 177 -1.90 10.90 12.91
CA ILE A 177 -2.80 9.96 12.24
C ILE A 177 -2.10 9.33 11.02
N SER A 178 -1.36 10.11 10.24
CA SER A 178 -0.61 9.58 9.10
C SER A 178 0.43 8.53 9.53
N LEU A 179 1.09 8.73 10.67
CA LEU A 179 2.03 7.78 11.24
C LEU A 179 1.35 6.43 11.57
N PHE A 180 0.11 6.45 12.07
CA PHE A 180 -0.68 5.23 12.23
C PHE A 180 -0.84 4.47 10.91
N PHE A 181 -1.27 5.13 9.83
CA PHE A 181 -1.40 4.49 8.52
C PHE A 181 -0.06 3.98 7.97
N GLY A 182 1.02 4.74 8.17
CA GLY A 182 2.37 4.34 7.82
C GLY A 182 2.80 3.05 8.54
N LEU A 183 2.60 2.99 9.86
CA LEU A 183 2.94 1.80 10.66
C LEU A 183 2.12 0.58 10.24
N VAL A 184 0.82 0.73 9.98
CA VAL A 184 -0.01 -0.37 9.49
C VAL A 184 0.51 -0.89 8.15
N PHE A 185 0.90 0.01 7.24
CA PHE A 185 1.42 -0.39 5.93
C PHE A 185 2.80 -1.05 6.02
N ALA A 186 3.71 -0.51 6.85
CA ALA A 186 5.02 -1.11 7.12
C ALA A 186 4.92 -2.47 7.83
N GLY A 187 4.04 -2.60 8.81
CA GLY A 187 3.75 -3.88 9.47
C GLY A 187 3.23 -4.92 8.49
N GLY A 188 2.33 -4.52 7.59
CA GLY A 188 1.85 -5.36 6.50
C GLY A 188 2.95 -5.79 5.52
N HIS A 189 3.86 -4.87 5.17
CA HIS A 189 5.01 -5.15 4.30
C HIS A 189 5.97 -6.19 4.93
N LEU A 190 6.31 -6.04 6.21
CA LEU A 190 7.14 -7.04 6.91
C LEU A 190 6.48 -8.43 6.91
N ASN A 191 5.15 -8.50 7.04
CA ASN A 191 4.42 -9.76 6.94
C ASN A 191 4.44 -10.34 5.51
N GLN A 192 4.42 -9.46 4.51
CA GLN A 192 4.55 -9.83 3.11
C GLN A 192 5.95 -10.39 2.80
N GLU A 193 7.02 -9.81 3.33
CA GLU A 193 8.38 -10.37 3.16
C GLU A 193 8.48 -11.80 3.74
N VAL A 194 7.82 -12.07 4.87
CA VAL A 194 7.74 -13.43 5.45
C VAL A 194 7.01 -14.38 4.50
N ARG A 195 5.89 -13.94 3.91
CA ARG A 195 5.12 -14.72 2.94
C ARG A 195 5.94 -15.03 1.68
N ASP A 196 6.68 -14.04 1.20
CA ASP A 196 7.38 -14.09 -0.10
C ASP A 196 8.83 -14.62 0.04
N TYR A 197 9.24 -15.04 1.24
CA TYR A 197 10.60 -15.47 1.61
C TYR A 197 11.27 -16.43 0.62
N GLU A 198 10.59 -17.51 0.22
CA GLU A 198 11.17 -18.51 -0.69
C GLU A 198 11.43 -17.93 -2.08
N GLY A 199 10.50 -17.12 -2.58
CA GLY A 199 10.63 -16.45 -3.88
C GLY A 199 11.74 -15.40 -3.85
N ASP A 200 11.85 -14.64 -2.75
CA ASP A 200 12.92 -13.66 -2.55
C ASP A 200 14.29 -14.32 -2.44
N LEU A 201 14.40 -15.40 -1.67
CA LEU A 201 15.62 -16.19 -1.51
C LEU A 201 16.11 -16.75 -2.84
N LEU A 202 15.21 -17.38 -3.61
CA LEU A 202 15.50 -17.93 -4.93
C LEU A 202 16.01 -16.86 -5.92
N ASN A 203 15.53 -15.62 -5.76
CA ASN A 203 15.89 -14.51 -6.63
C ASN A 203 17.09 -13.69 -6.14
N GLY A 204 17.68 -14.03 -4.99
CA GLY A 204 18.76 -13.25 -4.37
C GLY A 204 18.30 -11.87 -3.87
N ILE A 205 17.00 -11.68 -3.62
CA ILE A 205 16.44 -10.44 -3.08
C ILE A 205 16.66 -10.45 -1.57
N ARG A 206 17.48 -9.50 -1.08
CA ARG A 206 17.85 -9.41 0.34
C ARG A 206 16.79 -8.67 1.16
N THR A 207 15.59 -9.19 1.26
CA THR A 207 14.55 -8.64 2.16
C THR A 207 14.92 -8.83 3.64
N SER A 208 14.19 -8.19 4.55
CA SER A 208 14.41 -8.37 6.00
C SER A 208 14.15 -9.83 6.41
N ALA A 209 13.14 -10.47 5.81
CA ALA A 209 12.88 -11.90 6.01
C ALA A 209 14.03 -12.80 5.56
N VAL A 210 14.70 -12.47 4.44
CA VAL A 210 15.87 -13.21 3.95
C VAL A 210 17.10 -12.98 4.84
N VAL A 211 17.36 -11.73 5.24
CA VAL A 211 18.58 -11.37 5.98
C VAL A 211 18.50 -11.71 7.47
N PHE A 212 17.37 -11.42 8.13
CA PHE A 212 17.19 -11.62 9.57
C PHE A 212 16.39 -12.89 9.91
N GLY A 213 15.83 -13.55 8.90
CA GLY A 213 14.95 -14.70 9.06
C GLY A 213 13.48 -14.33 9.25
N CYS A 214 12.61 -15.25 8.86
CA CYS A 214 11.15 -15.09 8.92
C CYS A 214 10.66 -14.78 10.33
N ARG A 215 11.16 -15.46 11.36
CA ARG A 215 10.70 -15.27 12.75
C ARG A 215 10.95 -13.87 13.27
N ARG A 216 12.16 -13.33 13.09
CA ARG A 216 12.50 -11.98 13.56
C ARG A 216 11.72 -10.91 12.79
N THR A 217 11.56 -11.09 11.49
CA THR A 217 10.80 -10.18 10.63
C THR A 217 9.31 -10.19 10.97
N PHE A 218 8.74 -11.36 11.26
CA PHE A 218 7.36 -11.49 11.73
C PHE A 218 7.14 -10.82 13.09
N LEU A 219 8.09 -10.97 14.02
CA LEU A 219 8.03 -10.28 15.32
C LEU A 219 8.15 -8.76 15.15
N ALA A 220 9.02 -8.28 14.26
CA ALA A 220 9.10 -6.86 13.91
C ALA A 220 7.79 -6.33 13.33
N SER A 221 7.10 -7.11 12.49
CA SER A 221 5.75 -6.82 11.99
C SER A 221 4.76 -6.65 13.15
N LEU A 222 4.75 -7.59 14.12
CA LEU A 222 3.89 -7.51 15.30
C LEU A 222 4.20 -6.30 16.19
N CYS A 223 5.48 -5.97 16.42
CA CYS A 223 5.89 -4.78 17.15
C CYS A 223 5.40 -3.50 16.44
N THR A 224 5.52 -3.45 15.11
CA THR A 224 5.06 -2.32 14.30
C THR A 224 3.54 -2.15 14.40
N PHE A 225 2.77 -3.24 14.31
CA PHE A 225 1.33 -3.20 14.54
C PHE A 225 0.96 -2.80 15.97
N THR A 226 1.72 -3.25 16.96
CA THR A 226 1.51 -2.87 18.38
C THR A 226 1.70 -1.37 18.57
N ALA A 227 2.72 -0.77 17.95
CA ALA A 227 2.90 0.69 17.94
C ALA A 227 1.72 1.41 17.25
N ALA A 228 1.19 0.86 16.16
CA ALA A 228 0.01 1.41 15.51
C ALA A 228 -1.23 1.38 16.43
N TYR A 229 -1.47 0.26 17.14
CA TYR A 229 -2.54 0.17 18.13
C TYR A 229 -2.37 1.17 19.27
N ALA A 230 -1.14 1.35 19.78
CA ALA A 230 -0.86 2.31 20.84
C ALA A 230 -1.19 3.74 20.38
N ILE A 231 -0.73 4.15 19.20
CA ILE A 231 -1.05 5.47 18.62
C ILE A 231 -2.56 5.64 18.45
N LEU A 232 -3.25 4.62 17.92
CA LEU A 232 -4.69 4.66 17.71
C LEU A 232 -5.46 4.86 19.03
N ALA A 233 -5.10 4.11 20.07
CA ALA A 233 -5.70 4.23 21.39
C ALA A 233 -5.40 5.60 22.02
N SER A 234 -4.18 6.11 21.90
CA SER A 234 -3.81 7.44 22.39
C SER A 234 -4.58 8.55 21.67
N LEU A 235 -4.72 8.49 20.35
CA LEU A 235 -5.51 9.45 19.57
C LEU A 235 -6.99 9.45 19.98
N ALA A 236 -7.55 8.27 20.27
CA ALA A 236 -8.92 8.14 20.76
C ALA A 236 -9.08 8.66 22.20
N ALA A 237 -8.12 8.39 23.08
CA ALA A 237 -8.12 8.88 24.46
C ALA A 237 -8.03 10.41 24.53
N LEU A 238 -7.27 11.02 23.63
CA LEU A 238 -7.14 12.48 23.48
C LEU A 238 -8.34 13.13 22.77
N GLY A 239 -9.32 12.34 22.30
CA GLY A 239 -10.49 12.84 21.57
C GLY A 239 -10.20 13.34 20.15
N ILE A 240 -9.02 13.04 19.60
CA ILE A 240 -8.65 13.37 18.21
C ILE A 240 -9.37 12.42 17.24
N LEU A 241 -9.57 11.17 17.64
CA LEU A 241 -10.35 10.17 16.92
C LEU A 241 -11.55 9.68 17.78
N PRO A 242 -12.55 9.02 17.18
CA PRO A 242 -13.73 8.53 17.92
C PRO A 242 -13.37 7.65 19.11
N ARG A 243 -14.03 7.86 20.26
CA ARG A 243 -13.81 7.09 21.51
C ARG A 243 -14.01 5.58 21.33
N LEU A 244 -14.84 5.17 20.37
CA LEU A 244 -15.01 3.76 19.98
C LEU A 244 -13.67 3.08 19.66
N LEU A 245 -12.67 3.81 19.19
CA LEU A 245 -11.35 3.25 18.88
C LEU A 245 -10.53 2.90 20.12
N LEU A 246 -10.97 3.23 21.34
CA LEU A 246 -10.39 2.68 22.58
C LEU A 246 -10.53 1.16 22.65
N TRP A 247 -11.56 0.57 22.00
CA TRP A 247 -11.72 -0.87 21.87
C TRP A 247 -10.57 -1.53 21.09
N SER A 248 -9.73 -0.76 20.40
CA SER A 248 -8.51 -1.26 19.78
C SER A 248 -7.53 -1.88 20.80
N THR A 249 -7.61 -1.49 22.08
CA THR A 249 -6.89 -2.13 23.19
C THR A 249 -7.34 -3.58 23.45
N ILE A 250 -8.56 -3.94 23.06
CA ILE A 250 -9.10 -5.32 23.15
C ILE A 250 -8.87 -6.09 21.84
N VAL A 251 -8.88 -5.39 20.70
CA VAL A 251 -8.54 -5.97 19.40
C VAL A 251 -7.04 -6.35 19.33
N TRP A 252 -6.17 -5.60 19.99
CA TRP A 252 -4.73 -5.88 20.02
C TRP A 252 -4.38 -7.27 20.58
N PRO A 253 -4.87 -7.71 21.76
CA PRO A 253 -4.65 -9.06 22.27
C PRO A 253 -5.12 -10.16 21.31
N LEU A 254 -6.20 -9.93 20.56
CA LEU A 254 -6.67 -10.88 19.54
C LEU A 254 -5.65 -11.01 18.40
N HIS A 255 -5.10 -9.88 17.91
CA HIS A 255 -4.02 -9.89 16.92
C HIS A 255 -2.80 -10.64 17.47
N VAL A 256 -2.38 -10.36 18.71
CA VAL A 256 -1.27 -11.08 19.38
C VAL A 256 -1.54 -12.58 19.46
N ALA A 257 -2.73 -13.00 19.88
CA ALA A 257 -3.11 -14.41 19.97
C ALA A 257 -3.03 -15.12 18.60
N TRP A 258 -3.46 -14.45 17.52
CA TRP A 258 -3.31 -14.98 16.17
C TRP A 258 -1.85 -15.04 15.72
N SER A 259 -1.03 -14.05 16.08
CA SER A 259 0.42 -14.07 15.82
C SER A 259 1.13 -15.20 16.55
N LEU A 260 0.76 -15.48 17.80
CA LEU A 260 1.29 -16.63 18.54
C LEU A 260 0.91 -17.96 17.89
N ARG A 261 -0.35 -18.09 17.42
CA ARG A 261 -0.79 -19.27 16.65
C ARG A 261 -0.04 -19.40 15.32
N ALA A 262 0.25 -18.31 14.63
CA ALA A 262 1.07 -18.33 13.41
C ALA A 262 2.48 -18.84 13.70
N LEU A 263 3.11 -18.36 14.78
CA LEU A 263 4.43 -18.83 15.20
C LEU A 263 4.44 -20.33 15.53
N GLN A 264 3.41 -20.82 16.22
CA GLN A 264 3.26 -22.24 16.55
C GLN A 264 3.08 -23.13 15.30
N ARG A 265 2.35 -22.64 14.29
CA ARG A 265 2.12 -23.36 13.02
C ARG A 265 3.32 -23.34 12.07
N GLY A 266 4.32 -22.50 12.36
CA GLY A 266 5.41 -22.20 11.44
C GLY A 266 5.04 -21.13 10.41
N LEU A 267 6.02 -20.34 10.00
CA LEU A 267 5.86 -19.17 9.14
C LEU A 267 6.01 -19.49 7.65
N GLY A 268 5.33 -20.54 7.18
CA GLY A 268 5.23 -20.84 5.75
C GLY A 268 4.26 -19.91 5.03
N PHE A 269 4.23 -20.00 3.69
CA PHE A 269 3.38 -19.17 2.82
C PHE A 269 1.92 -19.15 3.24
N GLU A 270 1.31 -20.32 3.49
CA GLU A 270 -0.10 -20.45 3.87
C GLU A 270 -0.41 -19.77 5.22
N THR A 271 0.47 -19.94 6.22
CA THR A 271 0.32 -19.30 7.52
C THR A 271 0.44 -17.78 7.41
N ALA A 272 1.40 -17.28 6.62
CA ALA A 272 1.57 -15.85 6.39
C ALA A 272 0.37 -15.24 5.64
N LEU A 273 -0.17 -15.94 4.63
CA LEU A 273 -1.38 -15.53 3.91
C LEU A 273 -2.61 -15.50 4.82
N TRP A 274 -2.76 -16.52 5.67
CA TRP A 274 -3.80 -16.59 6.70
C TRP A 274 -3.71 -15.41 7.67
N MET A 275 -2.50 -15.06 8.11
CA MET A 275 -2.27 -13.94 9.01
C MET A 275 -2.60 -12.61 8.32
N GLN A 276 -2.20 -12.47 7.06
CA GLN A 276 -2.50 -11.31 6.22
C GLN A 276 -3.99 -11.02 6.11
N ARG A 277 -4.80 -12.04 5.79
CA ARG A 277 -6.25 -11.87 5.69
C ARG A 277 -6.86 -11.37 7.01
N ARG A 278 -6.38 -11.89 8.13
CA ARG A 278 -6.88 -11.56 9.47
C ARG A 278 -6.58 -10.14 9.90
N TYR A 279 -5.32 -9.71 9.83
CA TYR A 279 -5.02 -8.33 10.22
C TYR A 279 -5.65 -7.33 9.24
N ARG A 280 -5.74 -7.64 7.94
CA ARG A 280 -6.44 -6.78 6.97
C ARG A 280 -7.91 -6.61 7.33
N LEU A 281 -8.58 -7.68 7.74
CA LEU A 281 -9.96 -7.61 8.22
C LEU A 281 -10.10 -6.76 9.48
N LEU A 282 -9.20 -6.91 10.46
CA LEU A 282 -9.20 -6.08 11.66
C LEU A 282 -9.04 -4.58 11.32
N PHE A 283 -8.05 -4.25 10.49
CA PHE A 283 -7.81 -2.86 10.10
C PHE A 283 -8.90 -2.29 9.19
N ALA A 284 -9.62 -3.12 8.43
CA ALA A 284 -10.82 -2.70 7.72
C ALA A 284 -11.94 -2.28 8.70
N PHE A 285 -12.21 -3.09 9.74
CA PHE A 285 -13.17 -2.72 10.78
C PHE A 285 -12.74 -1.47 11.56
N ILE A 286 -11.45 -1.33 11.88
CA ILE A 286 -10.91 -0.13 12.52
C ILE A 286 -11.11 1.09 11.62
N GLY A 287 -10.84 0.98 10.32
CA GLY A 287 -11.09 2.06 9.36
C GLY A 287 -12.56 2.47 9.30
N LEU A 288 -13.50 1.52 9.33
CA LEU A 288 -14.93 1.81 9.44
C LEU A 288 -15.27 2.51 10.77
N ALA A 289 -14.69 2.06 11.88
CA ALA A 289 -14.89 2.68 13.19
C ALA A 289 -14.35 4.12 13.28
N MET A 290 -13.36 4.50 12.46
CA MET A 290 -12.91 5.89 12.34
C MET A 290 -13.96 6.82 11.71
N LEU A 291 -14.95 6.26 11.00
CA LEU A 291 -16.04 7.03 10.39
C LEU A 291 -17.22 7.23 11.36
N ALA A 292 -17.23 6.56 12.52
CA ALA A 292 -18.24 6.76 13.54
C ALA A 292 -18.12 8.17 14.14
N ARG A 293 -19.24 8.87 14.27
CA ARG A 293 -19.32 10.15 14.97
C ARG A 293 -19.65 9.93 16.44
#